data_AF-A0A8J3PXW9-F1
#
_entry.id   AF-A0A8J3PXW9-F1
#
_cell.length_a   1.000
_cell.length_b   1.000
_cell.length_c   1.000
_cell.angle_alpha   90.00
_cell.angle_beta   90.00
_cell.angle_gamma   90.00
#
_symmetry.space_group_name_H-M   'P 1'
#
loop_
_entity.id
_entity.type
_entity.pdbx_description
1 polymer ?
#
loop_
_entity_poly.entity_id
_entity_poly.type
_entity_poly.pdbx_seq_one_letter_code
_entity_poly.pdbx_strand_id
1 'polypeptide(L)'
;MKEDLQARVRSAFQARTAAVPDPQPPNWTTARGRRGGWSRFAPLMAAGAVLGVLAGGALISVAVGSDQTGPVTAGPAPVTASPVASCAADLPSRVLPKWARTGFTDPEPRMPYVLGDRGDIAAIIFGYPLTAPPLPDRSNKILWVSRVPLDPGDPLRIEARLAGSGTVVERTVLGGPGPSGIDLPRSGCWHLTLRWSGHTDTMSLRYSPRN
;
A
#
# COMPACT_ATOMS: atom_id res chain seq x y z
N MET A 1 -1.96 56.21 27.82
CA MET A 1 -2.48 54.97 28.45
C MET A 1 -2.73 53.82 27.46
N LYS A 2 -3.23 54.04 26.23
CA LYS A 2 -3.40 52.96 25.22
C LYS A 2 -2.09 52.40 24.64
N GLU A 3 -1.05 53.22 24.51
CA GLU A 3 0.25 52.81 23.94
C GLU A 3 1.02 51.84 24.85
N ASP A 4 0.93 52.01 26.16
CA ASP A 4 1.59 51.15 27.14
C ASP A 4 1.00 49.72 27.14
N LEU A 5 -0.30 49.59 26.88
CA LEU A 5 -0.94 48.28 26.77
C LEU A 5 -0.47 47.53 25.51
N GLN A 6 -0.31 48.23 24.39
CA GLN A 6 0.17 47.61 23.14
C GLN A 6 1.62 47.16 23.23
N ALA A 7 2.47 47.93 23.91
CA ALA A 7 3.86 47.55 24.17
C ALA A 7 3.94 46.28 25.04
N ARG A 8 3.12 46.18 26.09
CA ARG A 8 3.09 45.01 26.98
C ARG A 8 2.55 43.77 26.29
N VAL A 9 1.54 43.90 25.42
CA VAL A 9 1.01 42.78 24.62
C VAL A 9 2.04 42.27 23.60
N ARG A 10 2.75 43.16 22.90
CA ARG A 10 3.85 42.75 21.99
C ARG A 10 4.98 42.06 22.72
N SER A 11 5.40 42.61 23.87
CA SER A 11 6.49 42.04 24.66
C SER A 11 6.14 40.65 25.21
N ALA A 12 4.88 40.44 25.64
CA ALA A 12 4.39 39.14 26.08
C ALA A 12 4.29 38.11 24.94
N PHE A 13 3.97 38.56 23.72
CA PHE A 13 3.93 37.69 22.54
C PHE A 13 5.34 37.26 22.10
N GLN A 14 6.29 38.20 22.06
CA GLN A 14 7.69 37.92 21.71
C GLN A 14 8.39 37.01 22.74
N ALA A 15 8.06 37.16 24.03
CA ALA A 15 8.57 36.28 25.08
C ALA A 15 8.03 34.85 24.97
N ARG A 16 6.81 34.66 24.44
CA ARG A 16 6.24 33.31 24.21
C ARG A 16 6.80 32.60 22.98
N THR A 17 7.24 33.33 21.96
CA THR A 17 7.83 32.73 20.75
C THR A 17 9.28 32.28 20.93
N ALA A 18 10.00 32.76 21.95
CA ALA A 18 11.41 32.45 22.16
C ALA A 18 11.68 31.11 22.89
N ALA A 19 10.64 30.38 23.31
CA ALA A 19 10.78 29.24 24.23
C ALA A 19 10.26 27.90 23.68
N VAL A 20 9.88 27.79 22.40
CA VAL A 20 9.56 26.50 21.79
C VAL A 20 10.81 26.00 21.06
N PRO A 21 11.57 25.05 21.62
CA PRO A 21 12.65 24.41 20.89
C PRO A 21 12.08 23.73 19.64
N ASP A 22 12.78 23.89 18.52
CA ASP A 22 12.46 23.20 17.27
C ASP A 22 12.31 21.69 17.54
N PRO A 23 11.21 21.05 17.08
CA PRO A 23 11.09 19.60 17.19
C PRO A 23 12.22 18.96 16.39
N GLN A 24 13.16 18.34 17.10
CA GLN A 24 14.23 17.58 16.48
C GLN A 24 13.63 16.43 15.66
N PRO A 25 14.03 16.25 14.40
CA PRO A 25 13.57 15.10 13.61
C PRO A 25 14.00 13.80 14.30
N PRO A 26 13.19 12.73 14.26
CA PRO A 26 13.55 11.46 14.88
C PRO A 26 14.84 10.91 14.27
N ASN A 27 15.79 10.57 15.14
CA ASN A 27 17.10 10.01 14.79
C ASN A 27 16.96 8.54 14.33
N TRP A 28 16.79 8.33 13.03
CA TRP A 28 16.66 7.01 12.41
C TRP A 28 17.94 6.14 12.43
N THR A 29 19.00 6.57 13.11
CA THR A 29 20.31 5.91 13.12
C THR A 29 20.48 4.75 14.11
N THR A 30 19.53 4.51 15.01
CA THR A 30 19.66 3.46 16.06
C THR A 30 18.95 2.13 15.77
N ALA A 31 18.26 1.96 14.65
CA ALA A 31 17.60 0.69 14.30
C ALA A 31 18.52 -0.31 13.55
N ARG A 32 19.84 -0.19 13.70
CA ARG A 32 20.81 -1.22 13.27
C ARG A 32 21.23 -2.04 14.50
N GLY A 33 20.55 -3.15 14.76
CA GLY A 33 21.09 -4.12 15.72
C GLY A 33 20.10 -5.12 16.31
N ARG A 34 19.77 -6.17 15.55
CA ARG A 34 19.78 -7.55 16.04
C ARG A 34 19.49 -8.52 14.89
N ARG A 35 20.55 -9.04 14.29
CA ARG A 35 20.51 -10.26 13.48
C ARG A 35 20.25 -11.42 14.44
N GLY A 36 18.98 -11.75 14.66
CA GLY A 36 18.57 -12.96 15.37
C GLY A 36 18.74 -14.16 14.45
N GLY A 37 19.65 -15.07 14.82
CA GLY A 37 19.98 -16.27 14.06
C GLY A 37 18.78 -17.19 13.88
N TRP A 38 18.51 -17.57 12.63
CA TRP A 38 17.57 -18.62 12.32
C TRP A 38 18.24 -19.97 12.60
N SER A 39 17.98 -20.49 13.80
CA SER A 39 18.34 -21.86 14.16
C SER A 39 17.64 -22.82 13.21
N ARG A 40 18.46 -23.63 12.54
CA ARG A 40 18.04 -24.75 11.70
C ARG A 40 17.33 -25.79 12.56
N PHE A 41 16.06 -26.02 12.27
CA PHE A 41 15.39 -27.27 12.60
C PHE A 41 14.53 -27.68 11.39
N ALA A 42 15.10 -28.51 10.54
CA ALA A 42 14.35 -29.54 9.82
C ALA A 42 14.23 -30.74 10.79
N PRO A 43 13.12 -31.50 10.77
CA PRO A 43 13.11 -32.67 9.89
C PRO A 43 11.75 -33.03 9.24
N LEU A 44 11.91 -33.75 8.12
CA LEU A 44 11.17 -34.86 7.49
C LEU A 44 9.79 -35.32 8.04
N MET A 45 9.08 -35.98 7.11
CA MET A 45 7.91 -36.90 7.20
C MET A 45 6.62 -36.27 6.63
N ALA A 46 5.81 -36.90 5.78
CA ALA A 46 5.81 -38.24 5.21
C ALA A 46 4.95 -38.26 3.93
N ALA A 47 5.18 -39.28 3.10
CA ALA A 47 4.42 -39.62 1.91
C ALA A 47 2.95 -39.99 2.23
N GLY A 48 2.07 -39.72 1.28
CA GLY A 48 0.66 -40.16 1.31
C GLY A 48 0.01 -39.97 -0.05
N ALA A 49 0.22 -40.94 -0.95
CA ALA A 49 -0.48 -41.06 -2.22
C ALA A 49 -1.93 -41.53 -1.99
N VAL A 50 -2.90 -40.94 -2.69
CA VAL A 50 -4.18 -41.60 -2.98
C VAL A 50 -4.52 -41.41 -4.46
N LEU A 51 -4.59 -42.55 -5.13
CA LEU A 51 -5.03 -42.78 -6.51
C LEU A 51 -6.57 -42.87 -6.59
N GLY A 52 -7.12 -42.57 -7.77
CA GLY A 52 -8.46 -43.01 -8.23
C GLY A 52 -9.46 -41.85 -8.35
N VAL A 53 -10.28 -41.70 -9.39
CA VAL A 53 -10.80 -42.65 -10.40
C VAL A 53 -11.20 -41.86 -11.66
N LEU A 54 -10.95 -42.45 -12.84
CA LEU A 54 -11.48 -42.04 -14.15
C LEU A 54 -12.88 -42.65 -14.39
N ALA A 55 -13.86 -41.84 -14.77
CA ALA A 55 -15.07 -42.18 -15.54
C ALA A 55 -15.85 -40.87 -15.73
N GLY A 56 -16.22 -40.39 -16.92
CA GLY A 56 -16.85 -41.08 -18.04
C GLY A 56 -18.27 -40.53 -18.17
N GLY A 57 -18.63 -39.97 -19.33
CA GLY A 57 -20.05 -39.67 -19.65
C GLY A 57 -20.30 -38.27 -20.21
N ALA A 58 -20.21 -38.15 -21.53
CA ALA A 58 -20.89 -37.10 -22.28
C ALA A 58 -22.40 -37.37 -22.29
N LEU A 59 -23.22 -36.35 -22.03
CA LEU A 59 -24.63 -36.35 -22.41
C LEU A 59 -24.96 -35.02 -23.10
N ILE A 60 -25.26 -35.15 -24.39
CA ILE A 60 -25.96 -34.17 -25.22
C ILE A 60 -27.42 -34.16 -24.78
N SER A 61 -28.01 -32.99 -24.57
CA SER A 61 -29.47 -32.83 -24.59
C SER A 61 -29.84 -31.47 -25.18
N VAL A 62 -30.77 -31.55 -26.13
CA VAL A 62 -31.24 -30.53 -27.05
C VAL A 62 -32.21 -29.57 -26.36
N ALA A 63 -32.26 -28.34 -26.87
CA ALA A 63 -33.08 -27.22 -26.43
C ALA A 63 -34.60 -27.49 -26.46
N VAL A 64 -35.32 -26.94 -25.49
CA VAL A 64 -36.73 -26.56 -25.60
C VAL A 64 -36.88 -25.15 -25.04
N GLY A 65 -37.45 -24.26 -25.85
CA GLY A 65 -37.69 -22.87 -25.50
C GLY A 65 -38.77 -22.72 -24.44
N SER A 66 -38.68 -21.62 -23.69
CA SER A 66 -39.78 -21.10 -22.90
C SER A 66 -39.68 -19.58 -22.98
N ASP A 67 -40.54 -18.99 -23.81
CA ASP A 67 -40.88 -17.58 -23.78
C ASP A 67 -41.39 -17.23 -22.37
N GLN A 68 -40.54 -16.60 -21.56
CA GLN A 68 -40.95 -15.94 -20.33
C GLN A 68 -41.18 -14.47 -20.63
N THR A 69 -42.42 -14.12 -20.97
CA THR A 69 -42.93 -12.75 -20.85
C THR A 69 -43.17 -12.46 -19.37
N GLY A 70 -42.09 -12.16 -18.64
CA GLY A 70 -42.15 -11.65 -17.28
C GLY A 70 -42.38 -10.13 -17.26
N PRO A 71 -43.08 -9.58 -16.25
CA PRO A 71 -43.25 -8.15 -16.10
C PRO A 71 -41.91 -7.45 -15.87
N VAL A 72 -41.72 -6.30 -16.51
CA VAL A 72 -40.52 -5.46 -16.43
C VAL A 72 -40.39 -4.90 -15.01
N THR A 73 -39.73 -5.64 -14.13
CA THR A 73 -39.12 -5.07 -12.92
C THR A 73 -37.91 -4.27 -13.39
N ALA A 74 -37.95 -2.94 -13.19
CA ALA A 74 -36.80 -2.07 -13.41
C ALA A 74 -35.63 -2.57 -12.54
N GLY A 75 -34.69 -3.29 -13.17
CA GLY A 75 -33.46 -3.73 -12.53
C GLY A 75 -32.61 -2.52 -12.15
N PRO A 76 -31.87 -2.58 -11.03
CA PRO A 76 -30.92 -1.53 -10.69
C PRO A 76 -29.95 -1.37 -11.85
N ALA A 77 -29.73 -0.11 -12.26
CA ALA A 77 -28.79 0.23 -13.32
C ALA A 77 -27.45 -0.47 -13.06
N PRO A 78 -26.77 -1.01 -14.09
CA PRO A 78 -25.41 -1.49 -13.93
C PRO A 78 -24.59 -0.31 -13.45
N VAL A 79 -24.19 -0.34 -12.19
CA VAL A 79 -23.10 0.51 -11.71
C VAL A 79 -21.90 0.05 -12.51
N THR A 80 -21.49 0.87 -13.48
CA THR A 80 -20.21 0.71 -14.15
C THR A 80 -19.16 0.74 -13.05
N ALA A 81 -18.71 -0.44 -12.61
CA ALA A 81 -17.60 -0.56 -11.70
C ALA A 81 -16.43 0.16 -12.39
N SER A 82 -15.88 1.18 -11.73
CA SER A 82 -14.67 1.84 -12.20
C SER A 82 -13.66 0.76 -12.57
N PRO A 83 -12.98 0.86 -13.73
CA PRO A 83 -11.99 -0.13 -14.10
C PRO A 83 -10.99 -0.22 -12.95
N VAL A 84 -10.89 -1.40 -12.36
CA VAL A 84 -9.91 -1.68 -11.31
C VAL A 84 -8.57 -1.32 -11.92
N ALA A 85 -7.88 -0.32 -11.36
CA ALA A 85 -6.66 0.21 -11.95
C ALA A 85 -5.72 -0.97 -12.25
N SER A 86 -5.49 -1.25 -13.53
CA SER A 86 -4.67 -2.38 -13.95
C SER A 86 -3.23 -2.09 -13.56
N CYS A 87 -2.51 -3.06 -13.01
CA CYS A 87 -1.09 -2.87 -12.73
C CYS A 87 -0.33 -2.59 -14.02
N ALA A 88 0.34 -1.43 -14.09
CA ALA A 88 1.25 -1.13 -15.18
C ALA A 88 2.32 -2.23 -15.28
N ALA A 89 2.67 -2.62 -16.50
CA ALA A 89 3.72 -3.62 -16.74
C ALA A 89 5.09 -3.11 -16.27
N ASP A 90 5.34 -1.82 -16.52
CA ASP A 90 6.52 -1.10 -16.07
C ASP A 90 6.12 0.15 -15.30
N LEU A 91 6.88 0.46 -14.25
CA LEU A 91 6.72 1.68 -13.49
C LEU A 91 7.87 2.64 -13.82
N PRO A 92 7.66 3.62 -14.72
CA PRO A 92 8.73 4.51 -15.14
C PRO A 92 9.21 5.38 -13.99
N SER A 93 10.50 5.72 -13.99
CA SER A 93 11.03 6.75 -13.11
C SER A 93 10.60 8.14 -13.61
N ARG A 94 9.91 8.89 -12.75
CA ARG A 94 9.38 10.22 -13.05
C ARG A 94 9.53 11.14 -11.84
N VAL A 95 9.48 12.44 -12.08
CA VAL A 95 9.61 13.43 -11.00
C VAL A 95 8.47 13.24 -9.98
N LEU A 96 8.81 13.21 -8.70
CA LEU A 96 7.83 13.09 -7.63
C LEU A 96 6.88 14.31 -7.60
N PRO A 97 5.61 14.14 -7.19
CA PRO A 97 4.74 15.27 -6.90
C PRO A 97 5.38 16.16 -5.84
N LYS A 98 5.23 17.49 -5.96
CA LYS A 98 5.91 18.45 -5.07
C LYS A 98 5.71 18.15 -3.58
N TRP A 99 4.50 17.74 -3.19
CA TRP A 99 4.15 17.40 -1.80
C TRP A 99 4.83 16.13 -1.28
N ALA A 100 5.35 15.27 -2.17
CA ALA A 100 6.04 14.03 -1.83
C ALA A 100 7.58 14.15 -1.85
N ARG A 101 8.13 15.36 -2.01
CA ARG A 101 9.58 15.60 -2.13
C ARG A 101 10.28 15.92 -0.82
N THR A 102 9.54 16.14 0.27
CA THR A 102 10.13 16.46 1.57
C THR A 102 11.09 15.34 2.01
N GLY A 103 12.31 15.71 2.39
CA GLY A 103 13.36 14.78 2.81
C GLY A 103 14.31 14.32 1.68
N PHE A 104 14.04 14.67 0.42
CA PHE A 104 14.98 14.50 -0.69
C PHE A 104 15.89 15.73 -0.82
N THR A 105 17.18 15.49 -1.13
CA THR A 105 18.15 16.58 -1.38
C THR A 105 17.97 17.17 -2.79
N ASP A 106 17.65 16.34 -3.77
CA ASP A 106 17.31 16.79 -5.13
C ASP A 106 15.94 17.49 -5.10
N PRO A 107 15.79 18.70 -5.66
CA PRO A 107 14.51 19.41 -5.73
C PRO A 107 13.48 18.76 -6.69
N GLU A 108 13.93 17.93 -7.63
CA GLU A 108 13.11 17.22 -8.61
C GLU A 108 13.48 15.73 -8.71
N PRO A 109 13.41 15.00 -7.57
CA PRO A 109 13.86 13.61 -7.52
C PRO A 109 13.01 12.76 -8.45
N ARG A 110 13.68 11.94 -9.27
CA ARG A 110 13.05 11.01 -10.22
C ARG A 110 13.06 9.60 -9.64
N MET A 111 11.87 9.07 -9.37
CA MET A 111 11.68 7.74 -8.77
C MET A 111 10.47 7.03 -9.42
N PRO A 112 10.43 5.69 -9.41
CA PRO A 112 9.20 4.96 -9.70
C PRO A 112 8.22 5.13 -8.52
N TYR A 113 6.99 5.56 -8.81
CA TYR A 113 5.96 5.70 -7.78
C TYR A 113 4.55 5.49 -8.33
N VAL A 114 3.64 5.03 -7.46
CA VAL A 114 2.20 4.96 -7.71
C VAL A 114 1.48 5.96 -6.82
N LEU A 115 0.50 6.67 -7.36
CA LEU A 115 -0.42 7.48 -6.56
C LEU A 115 -1.63 6.63 -6.21
N GLY A 116 -2.18 6.86 -5.01
CA GLY A 116 -3.52 6.40 -4.72
C GLY A 116 -4.55 6.99 -5.69
N ASP A 117 -5.65 6.30 -5.88
CA ASP A 117 -6.72 6.69 -6.80
C ASP A 117 -7.33 8.05 -6.42
N ARG A 118 -7.36 8.38 -5.12
CA ARG A 118 -7.73 9.71 -4.63
C ARG A 118 -6.58 10.72 -4.64
N GLY A 119 -5.36 10.26 -4.82
CA GLY A 119 -4.15 11.08 -4.76
C GLY A 119 -3.81 11.58 -3.35
N ASP A 120 -4.33 10.91 -2.32
CA ASP A 120 -4.13 11.26 -0.92
C ASP A 120 -2.84 10.62 -0.36
N ILE A 121 -2.26 9.65 -1.07
CA ILE A 121 -1.00 8.98 -0.71
C ILE A 121 -0.18 8.59 -1.95
N ALA A 122 1.14 8.58 -1.81
CA ALA A 122 2.08 8.06 -2.82
C ALA A 122 2.87 6.88 -2.26
N ALA A 123 3.02 5.83 -3.07
CA ALA A 123 3.94 4.73 -2.85
C ALA A 123 5.19 4.92 -3.72
N ILE A 124 6.28 5.38 -3.12
CA ILE A 124 7.57 5.54 -3.81
C ILE A 124 8.37 4.25 -3.68
N ILE A 125 8.71 3.64 -4.80
CA ILE A 125 9.21 2.26 -4.84
C ILE A 125 10.74 2.25 -4.86
N PHE A 126 11.37 2.12 -3.70
CA PHE A 126 12.83 1.98 -3.61
C PHE A 126 13.32 0.58 -3.99
N GLY A 127 12.48 -0.44 -3.78
CA GLY A 127 12.79 -1.83 -4.08
C GLY A 127 12.46 -2.28 -5.50
N TYR A 128 12.30 -1.36 -6.46
CA TYR A 128 11.79 -1.70 -7.81
C TYR A 128 12.73 -2.66 -8.58
N PRO A 129 12.20 -3.69 -9.28
CA PRO A 129 10.82 -4.17 -9.20
C PRO A 129 10.56 -4.87 -7.87
N LEU A 130 9.34 -4.72 -7.33
CA LEU A 130 8.90 -5.54 -6.20
C LEU A 130 8.81 -7.00 -6.65
N THR A 131 9.28 -7.95 -5.84
CA THR A 131 9.31 -9.38 -6.20
C THR A 131 8.64 -10.27 -5.17
N ALA A 132 8.07 -11.36 -5.66
CA ALA A 132 7.55 -12.44 -4.82
C ALA A 132 8.07 -13.79 -5.37
N PRO A 133 8.81 -14.59 -4.56
CA PRO A 133 9.30 -14.25 -3.22
C PRO A 133 10.28 -13.04 -3.23
N PRO A 134 10.50 -12.38 -2.09
CA PRO A 134 11.52 -11.32 -1.97
C PRO A 134 12.91 -11.83 -2.34
N LEU A 135 13.76 -10.95 -2.88
CA LEU A 135 15.16 -11.31 -3.17
C LEU A 135 16.00 -11.37 -1.88
N PRO A 136 17.03 -12.24 -1.82
CA PRO A 136 17.85 -12.41 -0.62
C PRO A 136 18.66 -11.16 -0.25
N ASP A 137 18.99 -10.32 -1.23
CA ASP A 137 19.85 -9.15 -1.12
C ASP A 137 19.12 -7.82 -1.39
N ARG A 138 17.82 -7.87 -1.72
CA ARG A 138 16.99 -6.70 -1.98
C ARG A 138 15.61 -6.84 -1.34
N SER A 139 15.26 -5.88 -0.49
CA SER A 139 13.93 -5.80 0.11
C SER A 139 12.93 -5.14 -0.83
N ASN A 140 11.65 -5.51 -0.69
CA ASN A 140 10.51 -4.82 -1.30
C ASN A 140 10.23 -3.48 -0.60
N LYS A 141 11.18 -2.56 -0.67
CA LYS A 141 11.14 -1.30 0.07
C LYS A 141 10.22 -0.29 -0.61
N ILE A 142 9.28 0.25 0.17
CA ILE A 142 8.32 1.28 -0.23
C ILE A 142 8.38 2.42 0.79
N LEU A 143 8.48 3.66 0.31
CA LEU A 143 8.24 4.85 1.11
C LEU A 143 6.81 5.33 0.83
N TRP A 144 5.95 5.26 1.85
CA TRP A 144 4.60 5.79 1.81
C TRP A 144 4.61 7.25 2.23
N VAL A 145 4.10 8.15 1.40
CA VAL A 145 4.01 9.58 1.71
C VAL A 145 2.56 9.99 1.64
N SER A 146 2.00 10.40 2.79
CA SER A 146 0.66 10.98 2.86
C SER A 146 0.68 12.42 2.36
N ARG A 147 -0.31 12.79 1.56
CA ARG A 147 -0.60 14.17 1.21
C ARG A 147 -1.46 14.85 2.28
N VAL A 148 -2.32 14.07 2.93
CA VAL A 148 -3.23 14.53 3.99
C VAL A 148 -2.55 14.46 5.37
N PRO A 149 -3.03 15.24 6.36
CA PRO A 149 -2.47 15.23 7.72
C PRO A 149 -2.43 13.82 8.34
N LEU A 150 -1.48 13.62 9.26
CA LEU A 150 -1.31 12.38 9.99
C LEU A 150 -1.67 12.58 11.46
N ASP A 151 -2.42 11.63 12.01
CA ASP A 151 -2.57 11.46 13.44
C ASP A 151 -1.31 10.77 13.99
N PRO A 152 -0.58 11.38 14.94
CA PRO A 152 0.68 10.83 15.42
C PRO A 152 0.54 9.39 15.93
N GLY A 153 1.33 8.48 15.35
CA GLY A 153 1.41 7.08 15.77
C GLY A 153 0.32 6.17 15.19
N ASP A 154 -0.69 6.70 14.49
CA ASP A 154 -1.72 5.87 13.86
C ASP A 154 -1.11 5.06 12.70
N PRO A 155 -1.28 3.72 12.66
CA PRO A 155 -0.62 2.90 11.66
C PRO A 155 -1.24 3.03 10.27
N LEU A 156 -0.42 2.80 9.24
CA LEU A 156 -0.94 2.53 7.90
C LEU A 156 -1.30 1.04 7.80
N ARG A 157 -2.59 0.75 7.68
CA ARG A 157 -3.14 -0.59 7.46
C ARG A 157 -3.34 -0.80 5.97
N ILE A 158 -2.94 -1.97 5.50
CA ILE A 158 -2.92 -2.31 4.07
C ILE A 158 -3.59 -3.67 3.90
N GLU A 159 -4.76 -3.67 3.27
CA GLU A 159 -5.41 -4.88 2.79
C GLU A 159 -5.03 -5.06 1.31
N ALA A 160 -4.27 -6.11 0.99
CA ALA A 160 -3.82 -6.42 -0.36
C ALA A 160 -4.59 -7.62 -0.93
N ARG A 161 -5.22 -7.45 -2.08
CA ARG A 161 -5.95 -8.51 -2.79
C ARG A 161 -5.29 -8.81 -4.13
N LEU A 162 -4.99 -10.09 -4.39
CA LEU A 162 -4.37 -10.51 -5.65
C LEU A 162 -5.43 -10.66 -6.74
N ALA A 163 -5.28 -9.91 -7.83
CA ALA A 163 -6.19 -9.91 -8.97
C ALA A 163 -6.39 -11.32 -9.56
N GLY A 164 -7.63 -11.65 -9.93
CA GLY A 164 -7.98 -12.96 -10.50
C GLY A 164 -7.90 -14.12 -9.48
N SER A 165 -7.82 -13.82 -8.18
CA SER A 165 -7.77 -14.82 -7.11
C SER A 165 -8.58 -14.39 -5.89
N GLY A 166 -8.83 -15.31 -4.96
CA GLY A 166 -9.38 -15.00 -3.64
C GLY A 166 -8.32 -14.68 -2.58
N THR A 167 -7.04 -14.53 -2.94
CA THR A 167 -5.96 -14.30 -1.97
C THR A 167 -6.01 -12.87 -1.43
N VAL A 168 -6.17 -12.74 -0.11
CA VAL A 168 -6.13 -11.47 0.63
C VAL A 168 -5.04 -11.54 1.69
N VAL A 169 -4.29 -10.44 1.86
CA VAL A 169 -3.16 -10.33 2.78
C VAL A 169 -3.21 -8.99 3.47
N GLU A 170 -3.19 -8.99 4.80
CA GLU A 170 -3.06 -7.79 5.61
C GLU A 170 -1.60 -7.46 5.91
N ARG A 171 -1.25 -6.18 5.83
CA ARG A 171 0.03 -5.62 6.26
C ARG A 171 -0.21 -4.38 7.11
N THR A 172 0.73 -4.07 7.98
CA THR A 172 0.68 -2.90 8.83
C THR A 172 2.04 -2.24 8.86
N VAL A 173 2.09 -0.94 8.59
CA VAL A 173 3.25 -0.10 8.82
C VAL A 173 3.01 0.67 10.12
N LEU A 174 3.75 0.29 11.16
CA LEU A 174 3.66 0.94 12.47
C LEU A 174 4.14 2.39 12.37
N GLY A 175 3.47 3.29 13.08
CA GLY A 175 3.79 4.73 13.06
C GLY A 175 3.22 5.51 11.87
N GLY A 176 2.50 4.85 10.96
CA GLY A 176 1.79 5.48 9.85
C GLY A 176 2.52 5.38 8.51
N PRO A 177 2.06 6.12 7.48
CA PRO A 177 2.78 6.24 6.21
C PRO A 177 4.25 6.63 6.43
N GLY A 178 5.16 5.81 5.93
CA GLY A 178 6.60 5.99 6.07
C GLY A 178 7.40 4.89 5.36
N PRO A 179 8.72 4.79 5.62
CA PRO A 179 9.56 3.75 5.01
C PRO A 179 9.20 2.36 5.56
N SER A 180 8.97 1.40 4.67
CA SER A 180 8.60 0.02 5.05
C SER A 180 9.08 -1.01 4.02
N GLY A 181 9.20 -2.26 4.44
CA GLY A 181 9.32 -3.42 3.54
C GLY A 181 7.97 -4.13 3.46
N ILE A 182 7.43 -4.30 2.26
CA ILE A 182 6.12 -4.91 2.05
C ILE A 182 6.30 -6.18 1.22
N ASP A 183 6.25 -7.33 1.86
CA ASP A 183 6.34 -8.63 1.19
C ASP A 183 4.96 -9.24 1.01
N LEU A 184 4.65 -9.63 -0.23
CA LEU A 184 3.44 -10.35 -0.59
C LEU A 184 3.80 -11.76 -1.08
N PRO A 185 2.95 -12.76 -0.81
CA PRO A 185 3.32 -14.17 -0.95
C PRO A 185 3.40 -14.65 -2.41
N ARG A 186 2.81 -13.90 -3.35
CA ARG A 186 2.69 -14.31 -4.75
C ARG A 186 2.98 -13.13 -5.67
N SER A 187 3.55 -13.45 -6.83
CA SER A 187 3.68 -12.49 -7.93
C SER A 187 2.31 -12.23 -8.56
N GLY A 188 2.18 -11.08 -9.20
CA GLY A 188 0.95 -10.66 -9.86
C GLY A 188 0.58 -9.21 -9.54
N CYS A 189 -0.64 -8.85 -9.93
CA CYS A 189 -1.21 -7.53 -9.67
C CYS A 189 -1.98 -7.55 -8.34
N TRP A 190 -1.57 -6.70 -7.41
CA TRP A 190 -2.20 -6.57 -6.11
C TRP A 190 -2.94 -5.25 -6.01
N HIS A 191 -4.22 -5.32 -5.67
CA HIS A 191 -5.05 -4.17 -5.34
C HIS A 191 -4.99 -3.94 -3.83
N LEU A 192 -4.54 -2.75 -3.45
CA LEU A 192 -4.36 -2.36 -2.07
C LEU A 192 -5.47 -1.41 -1.66
N THR A 193 -6.09 -1.68 -0.51
CA THR A 193 -6.87 -0.71 0.25
C THR A 193 -6.02 -0.24 1.42
N LEU A 194 -5.75 1.06 1.46
CA LEU A 194 -4.87 1.72 2.42
C LEU A 194 -5.73 2.50 3.41
N ARG A 195 -5.47 2.37 4.72
CA ARG A 195 -6.19 3.09 5.78
C ARG A 195 -5.21 3.66 6.79
N TRP A 196 -5.31 4.95 7.08
CA TRP A 196 -4.47 5.66 8.06
C TRP A 196 -5.13 6.96 8.48
N SER A 197 -5.03 7.36 9.75
CA SER A 197 -5.49 8.65 10.28
C SER A 197 -6.91 9.04 9.84
N GLY A 198 -7.84 8.07 9.86
CA GLY A 198 -9.22 8.25 9.38
C GLY A 198 -9.41 8.34 7.85
N HIS A 199 -8.32 8.29 7.08
CA HIS A 199 -8.32 8.33 5.62
C HIS A 199 -8.30 6.93 5.01
N THR A 200 -8.77 6.84 3.77
CA THR A 200 -8.71 5.64 2.94
C THR A 200 -8.37 6.02 1.52
N ASP A 201 -7.47 5.26 0.88
CA ASP A 201 -7.15 5.36 -0.54
C ASP A 201 -6.86 3.97 -1.10
N THR A 202 -6.89 3.82 -2.42
CA THR A 202 -6.67 2.55 -3.11
C THR A 202 -5.58 2.70 -4.16
N MET A 203 -4.82 1.63 -4.43
CA MET A 203 -3.88 1.61 -5.54
C MET A 203 -3.56 0.18 -5.97
N SER A 204 -2.90 0.04 -7.13
CA SER A 204 -2.46 -1.25 -7.64
C SER A 204 -0.93 -1.32 -7.72
N LEU A 205 -0.35 -2.38 -7.15
CA LEU A 205 1.09 -2.66 -7.19
C LEU A 205 1.36 -4.00 -7.87
N ARG A 206 2.38 -4.02 -8.73
CA ARG A 206 2.85 -5.26 -9.39
C ARG A 206 4.00 -5.88 -8.60
N TYR A 207 3.89 -7.17 -8.33
CA TYR A 207 4.99 -8.01 -7.83
C TYR A 207 5.42 -8.95 -8.95
N SER A 208 6.68 -8.87 -9.36
CA SER A 208 7.26 -9.73 -10.38
C SER A 208 7.65 -11.09 -9.79
N PRO A 209 7.58 -12.18 -10.58
CA PRO A 209 8.19 -13.44 -10.18
C PRO A 209 9.70 -13.25 -10.03
N ARG A 210 10.29 -13.98 -9.09
CA ARG A 210 11.74 -14.13 -9.04
C ARG A 210 12.18 -14.92 -10.28
N ASN A 211 13.11 -14.36 -11.05
CA ASN A 211 13.77 -15.06 -12.15
C ASN A 211 15.01 -15.80 -11.66
#